data_AF-A0A699K1J5-F1
#
_entry.id   AF-A0A699K1J5-F1
#
_cell.length_a   1.000
_cell.length_b   1.000
_cell.length_c   1.000
_cell.angle_alpha   90.00
_cell.angle_beta   90.00
_cell.angle_gamma   90.00
#
_symmetry.space_group_name_H-M   'P 1'
#
loop_
_entity.id
_entity.type
_entity.pdbx_description
1 polymer ?
#
loop_
_entity_poly.entity_id
_entity_poly.type
_entity_poly.pdbx_seq_one_letter_code
_entity_poly.pdbx_strand_id
1 'polypeptide(L)'
;VVISLEYRLAHEHRLPAAYDDGMEAIKWLCDQASKVNGCDEWLSEFADFSKVYLMGYSVGGNLTYHAGLRALDLDLDPIKIVGLIMDQPFFGGVKRTEAELRLLNDHILPLAATDLMWSLALPLGCHKDHEYCNPLLDQKKSTSERIKRLPSCLIRVNGEDPMVNRQKDFAKMLEAHGVLVTRKFYDEGCHGADVFDPKKAQILYDDVKTFIWG
;
A
#
# COMPACT_ATOMS: atom_id res chain seq x y z
N VAL A 1 18.69 -0.60 -2.98
CA VAL A 1 18.31 0.83 -3.10
C VAL A 1 16.90 1.02 -2.56
N VAL A 2 16.65 2.09 -1.80
CA VAL A 2 15.31 2.52 -1.40
C VAL A 2 15.17 4.00 -1.75
N ILE A 3 14.05 4.35 -2.40
CA ILE A 3 13.64 5.73 -2.64
C ILE A 3 12.41 5.97 -1.76
N SER A 4 12.55 6.80 -0.74
CA SER A 4 11.44 7.15 0.14
C SER A 4 10.78 8.43 -0.38
N LEU A 5 9.49 8.36 -0.69
CA LEU A 5 8.73 9.49 -1.24
C LEU A 5 8.20 10.39 -0.12
N GLU A 6 8.54 11.67 -0.20
CA GLU A 6 7.81 12.71 0.53
C GLU A 6 6.64 13.19 -0.32
N TYR A 7 5.44 12.70 -0.03
CA TYR A 7 4.21 13.07 -0.73
C TYR A 7 3.41 14.10 0.06
N ARG A 8 2.52 14.82 -0.64
CA ARG A 8 1.63 15.81 -0.05
C ARG A 8 0.67 15.17 0.95
N LEU A 9 0.49 15.85 2.09
CA LEU A 9 -0.34 15.35 3.18
C LEU A 9 -1.74 15.97 3.16
N ALA A 10 -2.71 15.16 3.62
CA ALA A 10 -4.01 15.65 4.00
C ALA A 10 -3.90 16.45 5.32
N HIS A 11 -4.69 17.50 5.53
CA HIS A 11 -5.92 17.88 4.82
C HIS A 11 -5.73 18.95 3.72
N GLU A 12 -4.56 19.58 3.67
CA GLU A 12 -4.17 20.60 2.70
C GLU A 12 -4.25 20.05 1.28
N HIS A 13 -3.88 18.77 1.11
CA HIS A 13 -3.96 18.04 -0.14
C HIS A 13 -4.68 16.70 0.06
N ARG A 14 -6.02 16.74 0.00
CA ARG A 14 -6.87 15.54 0.07
C ARG A 14 -6.53 14.55 -1.05
N LEU A 15 -6.86 13.28 -0.83
CA LEU A 15 -6.80 12.25 -1.87
C LEU A 15 -7.63 12.72 -3.09
N PRO A 16 -7.12 12.53 -4.32
CA PRO A 16 -6.02 11.65 -4.70
C PRO A 16 -4.60 12.24 -4.69
N ALA A 17 -4.32 13.39 -4.09
CA ALA A 17 -3.01 14.06 -4.22
C ALA A 17 -1.80 13.16 -3.92
N ALA A 18 -1.84 12.38 -2.83
CA ALA A 18 -0.77 11.44 -2.51
C ALA A 18 -0.59 10.33 -3.56
N TYR A 19 -1.68 9.88 -4.20
CA TYR A 19 -1.62 8.92 -5.30
C TYR A 19 -1.03 9.53 -6.55
N ASP A 20 -1.32 10.81 -6.82
CA ASP A 20 -0.73 11.54 -7.93
C ASP A 20 0.78 11.71 -7.71
N ASP A 21 1.23 12.01 -6.50
CA ASP A 21 2.66 12.08 -6.14
C ASP A 21 3.35 10.73 -6.29
N GLY A 22 2.68 9.63 -5.93
CA GLY A 22 3.17 8.28 -6.19
C GLY A 22 3.36 7.99 -7.68
N MET A 23 2.44 8.48 -8.53
CA MET A 23 2.56 8.37 -9.98
C MET A 23 3.67 9.25 -10.56
N GLU A 24 3.87 10.46 -10.02
CA GLU A 24 4.98 11.33 -10.39
C GLU A 24 6.33 10.69 -10.04
N ALA A 25 6.45 10.05 -8.88
CA ALA A 25 7.66 9.32 -8.49
C ALA A 25 7.96 8.14 -9.43
N ILE A 26 6.94 7.38 -9.85
CA ILE A 26 7.09 6.29 -10.82
C ILE A 26 7.57 6.83 -12.17
N LYS A 27 6.99 7.93 -12.65
CA LYS A 27 7.40 8.58 -13.90
C LYS A 27 8.84 9.11 -13.81
N TRP A 28 9.18 9.76 -12.70
CA TRP A 28 10.54 10.21 -12.45
C TRP A 28 11.53 9.04 -12.50
N LEU A 29 11.19 7.88 -11.92
CA LEU A 29 12.03 6.69 -12.00
C LEU A 29 12.19 6.18 -13.45
N CYS A 30 11.14 6.29 -14.28
CA CYS A 30 11.22 5.98 -15.71
C CYS A 30 12.20 6.92 -16.43
N ASP A 31 12.16 8.22 -16.13
CA ASP A 31 13.07 9.21 -16.70
C ASP A 31 14.52 8.95 -16.29
N GLN A 32 14.76 8.57 -15.03
CA GLN A 32 16.08 8.14 -14.53
C GLN A 32 16.59 6.92 -15.30
N ALA A 33 15.75 5.92 -15.49
CA ALA A 33 16.11 4.68 -16.18
C ALA A 33 16.38 4.90 -17.67
N SER A 34 15.59 5.77 -18.31
CA SER A 34 15.71 6.18 -19.71
C SER A 34 16.78 7.24 -19.96
N LYS A 35 17.38 7.79 -18.90
CA LYS A 35 18.37 8.88 -18.96
C LYS A 35 17.86 10.14 -19.69
N VAL A 36 16.54 10.39 -19.66
CA VAL A 36 15.91 11.52 -20.38
C VAL A 36 16.50 12.85 -19.95
N ASN A 37 16.84 13.00 -18.66
CA ASN A 37 17.51 14.17 -18.08
C ASN A 37 18.80 13.76 -17.35
N GLY A 38 19.45 12.70 -17.82
CA GLY A 38 20.50 12.00 -17.07
C GLY A 38 19.93 10.97 -16.09
N CYS A 39 20.84 10.33 -15.37
CA CYS A 39 20.54 9.37 -14.31
C CYS A 39 21.49 9.64 -13.16
N ASP A 40 20.97 9.74 -11.94
CA ASP A 40 21.82 9.89 -10.78
C ASP A 40 22.81 8.71 -10.70
N GLU A 41 24.09 9.01 -10.48
CA GLU A 41 25.16 8.00 -10.55
C GLU A 41 24.87 6.80 -9.64
N TRP A 42 24.39 7.06 -8.43
CA TRP A 42 24.05 6.03 -7.46
C TRP A 42 22.88 5.14 -7.89
N LEU A 43 21.91 5.65 -8.65
CA LEU A 43 20.85 4.81 -9.23
C LEU A 43 21.41 3.96 -10.35
N SER A 44 22.23 4.54 -11.22
CA SER A 44 22.84 3.80 -12.33
C SER A 44 23.79 2.69 -11.86
N GLU A 45 24.44 2.87 -10.72
CA GLU A 45 25.39 1.92 -10.15
C GLU A 45 24.71 0.82 -9.31
N PHE A 46 23.69 1.16 -8.53
CA PHE A 46 23.15 0.26 -7.50
C PHE A 46 21.70 -0.21 -7.73
N ALA A 47 20.95 0.38 -8.66
CA ALA A 47 19.55 0.02 -8.90
C ALA A 47 19.39 -0.90 -10.12
N ASP A 48 18.58 -1.95 -9.94
CA ASP A 48 18.09 -2.78 -11.05
C ASP A 48 16.69 -2.30 -11.45
N PHE A 49 16.62 -1.47 -12.49
CA PHE A 49 15.35 -0.94 -13.01
C PHE A 49 14.41 -2.04 -13.54
N SER A 50 14.91 -3.24 -13.83
CA SER A 50 14.07 -4.38 -14.24
C SER A 50 13.38 -5.09 -13.06
N LYS A 51 13.68 -4.68 -11.81
CA LYS A 51 13.13 -5.24 -10.57
C LYS A 51 12.75 -4.15 -9.58
N VAL A 52 11.69 -3.41 -9.91
CA VAL A 52 11.13 -2.37 -9.04
C VAL A 52 10.01 -2.94 -8.18
N TYR A 53 10.03 -2.60 -6.89
CA TYR A 53 8.96 -2.93 -5.95
C TYR A 53 8.39 -1.63 -5.38
N LEU A 54 7.06 -1.53 -5.34
CA LEU A 54 6.41 -0.47 -4.58
C LEU A 54 6.13 -0.99 -3.18
N MET A 55 6.55 -0.25 -2.16
CA MET A 55 6.36 -0.65 -0.76
C MET A 55 5.74 0.48 0.05
N GLY A 56 4.85 0.12 0.96
CA GLY A 56 4.22 1.07 1.86
C GLY A 56 3.69 0.42 3.12
N TYR A 57 3.82 1.16 4.21
CA TYR A 57 3.33 0.80 5.55
C TYR A 57 2.08 1.61 5.87
N SER A 58 1.05 0.97 6.44
CA SER A 58 -0.19 1.64 6.87
C SER A 58 -0.86 2.44 5.73
N VAL A 59 -1.05 3.75 5.88
CA VAL A 59 -1.55 4.64 4.81
C VAL A 59 -0.68 4.61 3.56
N GLY A 60 0.62 4.34 3.71
CA GLY A 60 1.54 4.07 2.61
C GLY A 60 1.19 2.79 1.86
N GLY A 61 0.71 1.75 2.55
CA GLY A 61 0.24 0.51 1.90
C GLY A 61 -1.03 0.73 1.06
N ASN A 62 -1.91 1.63 1.49
CA ASN A 62 -3.04 2.10 0.69
C ASN A 62 -2.57 2.83 -0.57
N LEU A 63 -1.62 3.76 -0.43
CA LEU A 63 -0.96 4.43 -1.55
C LEU A 63 -0.30 3.44 -2.51
N THR A 64 0.44 2.44 -2.00
CA THR A 64 1.08 1.39 -2.81
C THR A 64 0.08 0.67 -3.69
N TYR A 65 -1.09 0.30 -3.16
CA TYR A 65 -2.14 -0.34 -3.95
C TYR A 65 -2.68 0.58 -5.05
N HIS A 66 -3.06 1.81 -4.71
CA HIS A 66 -3.65 2.74 -5.68
C HIS A 66 -2.65 3.21 -6.75
N ALA A 67 -1.39 3.47 -6.37
CA ALA A 67 -0.32 3.78 -7.31
C ALA A 67 -0.02 2.58 -8.22
N GLY A 68 0.05 1.36 -7.67
CA GLY A 68 0.24 0.14 -8.44
C GLY A 68 -0.86 -0.09 -9.47
N LEU A 69 -2.13 0.12 -9.11
CA LEU A 69 -3.25 0.05 -10.05
C LEU A 69 -3.17 1.11 -11.16
N ARG A 70 -2.83 2.35 -10.80
CA ARG A 70 -2.71 3.47 -11.75
C ARG A 70 -1.51 3.32 -12.69
N ALA A 71 -0.44 2.69 -12.24
CA ALA A 71 0.74 2.42 -13.05
C ALA A 71 0.47 1.44 -14.22
N LEU A 72 -0.58 0.62 -14.13
CA LEU A 72 -1.00 -0.29 -15.22
C LEU A 72 -1.46 0.44 -16.49
N ASP A 73 -1.73 1.75 -16.39
CA ASP A 73 -2.18 2.60 -17.49
C ASP A 73 -1.01 3.41 -18.10
N LEU A 74 0.21 3.24 -17.60
CA LEU A 74 1.42 3.87 -18.11
C LEU A 74 2.26 2.89 -18.95
N ASP A 75 3.01 3.44 -19.90
CA ASP A 75 4.20 2.78 -20.42
C ASP A 75 5.34 3.02 -19.42
N LEU A 76 5.90 1.93 -18.91
CA LEU A 76 6.92 1.96 -17.87
C LEU A 76 8.31 1.62 -18.40
N ASP A 77 8.48 1.35 -19.70
CA ASP A 77 9.81 0.99 -20.23
C ASP A 77 10.85 2.10 -19.93
N PRO A 78 12.06 1.76 -19.44
CA PRO A 78 12.60 0.40 -19.24
C PRO A 78 12.40 -0.19 -17.83
N ILE A 79 11.64 0.47 -16.94
CA ILE A 79 11.41 -0.05 -15.60
C ILE A 79 10.36 -1.18 -15.58
N LYS A 80 10.47 -2.09 -14.62
CA LYS A 80 9.44 -3.13 -14.39
C LYS A 80 9.06 -3.18 -12.92
N ILE A 81 7.81 -2.85 -12.63
CA ILE A 81 7.23 -3.06 -11.31
C ILE A 81 6.85 -4.53 -11.19
N VAL A 82 7.62 -5.29 -10.42
CA VAL A 82 7.50 -6.74 -10.32
C VAL A 82 6.82 -7.20 -9.03
N GLY A 83 6.57 -6.30 -8.09
CA GLY A 83 5.76 -6.61 -6.91
C GLY A 83 5.31 -5.40 -6.10
N LEU A 84 4.24 -5.60 -5.33
CA LEU A 84 3.72 -4.64 -4.35
C LEU A 84 3.88 -5.19 -2.93
N ILE A 85 4.45 -4.42 -2.02
CA ILE A 85 4.65 -4.80 -0.62
C ILE A 85 3.79 -3.88 0.25
N MET A 86 2.72 -4.43 0.79
CA MET A 86 1.75 -3.70 1.62
C MET A 86 1.84 -4.21 3.05
N ASP A 87 2.50 -3.45 3.91
CA ASP A 87 2.61 -3.77 5.33
C ASP A 87 1.49 -3.08 6.11
N GLN A 88 0.59 -3.90 6.67
CA GLN A 88 -0.56 -3.46 7.46
C GLN A 88 -1.37 -2.36 6.75
N PRO A 89 -1.78 -2.53 5.48
CA PRO A 89 -2.34 -1.44 4.68
C PRO A 89 -3.60 -0.85 5.33
N PHE A 90 -3.70 0.48 5.31
CA PHE A 90 -4.75 1.23 5.99
C PHE A 90 -6.00 1.32 5.11
N PHE A 91 -7.04 0.58 5.49
CA PHE A 91 -8.35 0.60 4.83
C PHE A 91 -9.45 0.90 5.84
N GLY A 92 -10.59 1.36 5.36
CA GLY A 92 -11.75 1.69 6.18
C GLY A 92 -13.05 1.28 5.53
N GLY A 93 -14.14 1.83 6.04
CA GLY A 93 -15.50 1.60 5.56
C GLY A 93 -16.52 2.21 6.52
N VAL A 94 -17.76 2.33 6.06
CA VAL A 94 -18.87 2.80 6.91
C VAL A 94 -19.27 1.72 7.91
N LYS A 95 -19.51 0.49 7.42
CA LYS A 95 -19.82 -0.65 8.29
C LYS A 95 -18.56 -1.09 9.04
N ARG A 96 -18.67 -1.21 10.37
CA ARG A 96 -17.56 -1.66 11.22
C ARG A 96 -17.31 -3.15 11.10
N THR A 97 -16.04 -3.52 11.14
CA THR A 97 -15.63 -4.92 11.29
C THR A 97 -15.68 -5.34 12.76
N GLU A 98 -15.56 -6.64 13.02
CA GLU A 98 -15.49 -7.16 14.38
C GLU A 98 -14.28 -6.61 15.14
N ALA A 99 -13.10 -6.59 14.51
CA ALA A 99 -11.88 -6.09 15.12
C ALA A 99 -11.94 -4.59 15.44
N GLU A 100 -12.51 -3.76 14.55
CA GLU A 100 -12.70 -2.33 14.81
C GLU A 100 -13.58 -2.07 16.03
N LEU A 101 -14.60 -2.91 16.26
CA LEU A 101 -15.46 -2.80 17.44
C LEU A 101 -14.78 -3.35 18.70
N ARG A 102 -14.08 -4.48 18.59
CA ARG A 102 -13.35 -5.08 19.72
C ARG A 102 -12.19 -4.20 20.19
N LEU A 103 -11.55 -3.50 19.28
CA LEU A 103 -10.38 -2.63 19.51
C LEU A 103 -10.74 -1.14 19.37
N LEU A 104 -11.97 -0.75 19.74
CA LEU A 104 -12.47 0.61 19.51
C LEU A 104 -11.62 1.70 20.22
N ASN A 105 -11.02 1.36 21.36
CA ASN A 105 -10.14 2.19 22.17
C ASN A 105 -8.67 1.76 22.06
N ASP A 106 -8.25 1.17 20.94
CA ASP A 106 -6.86 0.78 20.72
C ASP A 106 -5.89 1.93 21.00
N HIS A 107 -4.73 1.62 21.57
CA HIS A 107 -3.78 2.64 22.03
C HIS A 107 -3.00 3.29 20.87
N ILE A 108 -2.87 2.61 19.74
CA ILE A 108 -2.13 3.10 18.56
C ILE A 108 -3.10 3.73 17.56
N LEU A 109 -4.19 3.03 17.24
CA LEU A 109 -5.20 3.47 16.27
C LEU A 109 -6.64 3.36 16.84
N PRO A 110 -7.03 4.23 17.79
CA PRO A 110 -8.41 4.28 18.25
C PRO A 110 -9.37 4.54 17.08
N LEU A 111 -10.58 3.99 17.15
CA LEU A 111 -11.56 4.10 16.06
C LEU A 111 -11.92 5.56 15.70
N ALA A 112 -11.97 6.43 16.71
CA ALA A 112 -12.21 7.86 16.50
C ALA A 112 -11.06 8.54 15.72
N ALA A 113 -9.81 8.10 15.95
CA ALA A 113 -8.66 8.62 15.22
C ALA A 113 -8.69 8.18 13.76
N THR A 114 -9.00 6.91 13.48
CA THR A 114 -9.09 6.42 12.09
C THR A 114 -10.24 7.07 11.33
N ASP A 115 -11.38 7.33 11.98
CA ASP A 115 -12.48 8.10 11.40
C ASP A 115 -12.07 9.54 11.06
N LEU A 116 -11.33 10.20 11.96
CA LEU A 116 -10.82 11.55 11.72
C LEU A 116 -9.84 11.55 10.55
N MET A 117 -8.87 10.62 10.51
CA MET A 117 -7.91 10.47 9.41
C MET A 117 -8.63 10.35 8.05
N TRP A 118 -9.66 9.50 7.95
CA TRP A 118 -10.43 9.37 6.71
C TRP A 118 -11.21 10.64 6.36
N SER A 119 -11.79 11.33 7.34
CA SER A 119 -12.51 12.59 7.09
C SER A 119 -11.59 13.74 6.62
N LEU A 120 -10.32 13.72 7.02
CA LEU A 120 -9.30 14.66 6.57
C LEU A 120 -8.73 14.26 5.20
N ALA A 121 -8.60 12.97 4.91
CA ALA A 121 -7.95 12.47 3.70
C ALA A 121 -8.88 12.36 2.48
N LEU A 122 -10.14 11.95 2.66
CA LEU A 122 -11.05 11.75 1.53
C LEU A 122 -11.41 13.06 0.81
N PRO A 123 -11.80 13.01 -0.47
CA PRO A 123 -12.38 14.16 -1.15
C PRO A 123 -13.56 14.74 -0.36
N LEU A 124 -13.77 16.06 -0.44
CA LEU A 124 -14.86 16.72 0.26
C LEU A 124 -16.22 16.15 -0.16
N GLY A 125 -17.07 15.85 0.83
CA GLY A 125 -18.40 15.27 0.61
C GLY A 125 -18.42 13.75 0.44
N CYS A 126 -17.26 13.08 0.36
CA CYS A 126 -17.19 11.62 0.31
C CYS A 126 -17.29 11.00 1.70
N HIS A 127 -17.84 9.79 1.75
CA HIS A 127 -17.89 8.95 2.95
C HIS A 127 -16.90 7.78 2.85
N LYS A 128 -16.72 7.03 3.94
CA LYS A 128 -15.72 5.96 4.03
C LYS A 128 -15.92 4.75 3.11
N ASP A 129 -17.08 4.59 2.48
CA ASP A 129 -17.25 3.59 1.41
C ASP A 129 -16.76 4.07 0.03
N HIS A 130 -16.09 5.23 -0.04
CA HIS A 130 -15.36 5.66 -1.22
C HIS A 130 -14.21 4.68 -1.54
N GLU A 131 -13.91 4.45 -2.82
CA GLU A 131 -12.94 3.45 -3.31
C GLU A 131 -11.53 3.60 -2.70
N TYR A 132 -11.11 4.83 -2.38
CA TYR A 132 -9.85 5.14 -1.71
C TYR A 132 -9.75 4.64 -0.26
N CYS A 133 -10.89 4.51 0.41
CA CYS A 133 -10.98 4.05 1.79
C CYS A 133 -11.37 2.57 1.85
N ASN A 134 -12.36 2.17 1.05
CA ASN A 134 -12.93 0.83 1.06
C ASN A 134 -12.85 0.19 -0.34
N PRO A 135 -11.67 -0.36 -0.72
CA PRO A 135 -11.49 -0.99 -2.03
C PRO A 135 -12.34 -2.26 -2.20
N LEU A 136 -12.82 -2.87 -1.12
CA LEU A 136 -13.65 -4.08 -1.16
C LEU A 136 -14.99 -3.86 -1.87
N LEU A 137 -15.50 -2.62 -1.86
CA LEU A 137 -16.76 -2.26 -2.49
C LEU A 137 -16.61 -1.79 -3.95
N ASP A 138 -15.39 -1.50 -4.41
CA ASP A 138 -15.15 -1.12 -5.81
C ASP A 138 -15.02 -2.36 -6.70
N GLN A 139 -16.13 -3.08 -6.87
CA GLN A 139 -16.25 -4.28 -7.69
C GLN A 139 -16.72 -3.97 -9.12
N LYS A 140 -16.48 -2.75 -9.62
CA LYS A 140 -16.76 -2.41 -11.01
C LYS A 140 -15.93 -3.34 -11.91
N LYS A 141 -16.53 -3.84 -13.00
CA LYS A 141 -15.83 -4.73 -13.95
C LYS A 141 -14.49 -4.17 -14.41
N SER A 142 -14.41 -2.86 -14.66
CA SER A 142 -13.16 -2.17 -15.03
C SER A 142 -12.08 -2.27 -13.96
N THR A 143 -12.45 -2.13 -12.69
CA THR A 143 -11.52 -2.26 -11.55
C THR A 143 -11.06 -3.71 -11.42
N SER A 144 -11.98 -4.68 -11.49
CA SER A 144 -11.64 -6.11 -11.45
C SER A 144 -10.66 -6.55 -12.53
N GLU A 145 -10.82 -6.07 -13.78
CA GLU A 145 -9.88 -6.39 -14.87
C GLU A 145 -8.50 -5.74 -14.65
N ARG A 146 -8.44 -4.57 -14.01
CA ARG A 146 -7.16 -3.94 -13.64
C ARG A 146 -6.47 -4.70 -12.51
N ILE A 147 -7.21 -5.13 -11.48
CA ILE A 147 -6.66 -5.90 -10.36
C ILE A 147 -5.96 -7.18 -10.86
N LYS A 148 -6.56 -7.91 -11.81
CA LYS A 148 -5.96 -9.11 -12.43
C LYS A 148 -4.56 -8.90 -13.01
N ARG A 149 -4.25 -7.66 -13.42
CA ARG A 149 -2.98 -7.28 -14.05
C ARG A 149 -1.92 -6.83 -13.04
N LEU A 150 -2.26 -6.73 -11.75
CA LEU A 150 -1.30 -6.37 -10.71
C LEU A 150 -0.19 -7.42 -10.62
N PRO A 151 1.05 -7.00 -10.31
CA PRO A 151 2.13 -7.95 -10.06
C PRO A 151 1.91 -8.69 -8.73
N SER A 152 2.84 -9.58 -8.37
CA SER A 152 2.76 -10.30 -7.09
C SER A 152 2.68 -9.32 -5.91
N CYS A 153 1.92 -9.69 -4.89
CA CYS A 153 1.70 -8.84 -3.72
C CYS A 153 2.16 -9.56 -2.45
N LEU A 154 2.94 -8.89 -1.61
CA LEU A 154 3.15 -9.26 -0.21
C LEU A 154 2.18 -8.45 0.64
N ILE A 155 1.35 -9.14 1.42
CA ILE A 155 0.47 -8.49 2.41
C ILE A 155 0.83 -9.01 3.80
N ARG A 156 1.31 -8.08 4.63
CA ARG A 156 1.63 -8.33 6.04
C ARG A 156 0.54 -7.77 6.93
N VAL A 157 0.16 -8.52 7.96
CA VAL A 157 -0.94 -8.19 8.88
C VAL A 157 -0.58 -8.68 10.28
N ASN A 158 -0.76 -7.82 11.28
CA ASN A 158 -0.69 -8.23 12.68
C ASN A 158 -2.09 -8.48 13.25
N GLY A 159 -2.22 -9.46 14.13
CA GLY A 159 -3.52 -9.97 14.59
C GLY A 159 -4.29 -9.03 15.52
N GLU A 160 -3.58 -8.12 16.19
CA GLU A 160 -4.14 -7.14 17.13
C GLU A 160 -4.26 -5.74 16.49
N ASP A 161 -4.12 -5.64 15.17
CA ASP A 161 -4.44 -4.43 14.42
C ASP A 161 -5.97 -4.24 14.32
N PRO A 162 -6.54 -3.06 14.67
CA PRO A 162 -7.96 -2.76 14.46
C PRO A 162 -8.47 -3.02 13.03
N MET A 163 -7.61 -2.89 12.02
CA MET A 163 -7.94 -3.08 10.60
C MET A 163 -7.70 -4.52 10.10
N VAL A 164 -7.28 -5.46 10.97
CA VAL A 164 -6.93 -6.85 10.61
C VAL A 164 -7.96 -7.52 9.71
N ASN A 165 -9.26 -7.32 9.96
CA ASN A 165 -10.31 -7.90 9.13
C ASN A 165 -10.28 -7.34 7.70
N ARG A 166 -10.16 -6.01 7.56
CA ARG A 166 -10.14 -5.35 6.24
C ARG A 166 -8.91 -5.76 5.44
N GLN A 167 -7.75 -5.84 6.08
CA GLN A 167 -6.51 -6.24 5.43
C GLN A 167 -6.57 -7.70 4.95
N LYS A 168 -7.09 -8.62 5.79
CA LYS A 168 -7.29 -10.03 5.42
C LYS A 168 -8.32 -10.19 4.30
N ASP A 169 -9.41 -9.44 4.33
CA ASP A 169 -10.44 -9.49 3.29
C ASP A 169 -9.95 -8.85 1.98
N PHE A 170 -9.09 -7.83 2.05
CA PHE A 170 -8.42 -7.25 0.88
C PHE A 170 -7.48 -8.26 0.21
N ALA A 171 -6.69 -9.00 0.99
CA ALA A 171 -5.85 -10.08 0.43
C ALA A 171 -6.69 -11.15 -0.27
N LYS A 172 -7.81 -11.57 0.32
CA LYS A 172 -8.75 -12.51 -0.34
C LYS A 172 -9.35 -11.93 -1.62
N MET A 173 -9.67 -10.64 -1.63
CA MET A 173 -10.18 -9.95 -2.82
C MET A 173 -9.16 -9.99 -3.95
N LEU A 174 -7.88 -9.69 -3.69
CA LEU A 174 -6.83 -9.76 -4.71
C LEU A 174 -6.68 -11.18 -5.28
N GLU A 175 -6.68 -12.19 -4.42
CA GLU A 175 -6.58 -13.60 -4.85
C GLU A 175 -7.80 -14.07 -5.64
N ALA A 176 -9.01 -13.63 -5.26
CA ALA A 176 -10.23 -13.91 -6.02
C ALA A 176 -10.17 -13.32 -7.44
N HIS A 177 -9.36 -12.27 -7.63
CA HIS A 177 -9.04 -11.69 -8.93
C HIS A 177 -7.76 -12.29 -9.56
N GLY A 178 -7.21 -13.38 -9.04
CA GLY A 178 -6.08 -14.08 -9.65
C GLY A 178 -4.70 -13.47 -9.38
N VAL A 179 -4.59 -12.47 -8.51
CA VAL A 179 -3.30 -11.91 -8.09
C VAL A 179 -2.56 -12.92 -7.22
N LEU A 180 -1.26 -13.12 -7.46
CA LEU A 180 -0.41 -13.93 -6.59
C LEU A 180 -0.11 -13.16 -5.30
N VAL A 181 -0.72 -13.59 -4.19
CA VAL A 181 -0.55 -12.95 -2.88
C VAL A 181 0.24 -13.84 -1.93
N THR A 182 1.39 -13.34 -1.48
CA THR A 182 2.14 -13.88 -0.34
C THR A 182 1.53 -13.31 0.94
N ARG A 183 0.83 -14.14 1.70
CA ARG A 183 0.21 -13.76 2.98
C ARG A 183 1.19 -13.95 4.14
N LYS A 184 1.36 -12.91 4.94
CA LYS A 184 2.16 -12.95 6.18
C LYS A 184 1.31 -12.39 7.32
N PHE A 185 0.40 -13.24 7.79
CA PHE A 185 -0.56 -12.89 8.83
C PHE A 185 -0.06 -13.47 10.16
N TYR A 186 0.20 -12.59 11.10
CA TYR A 186 0.64 -12.95 12.45
C TYR A 186 -0.55 -12.90 13.40
N ASP A 187 -0.57 -13.79 14.37
CA ASP A 187 -1.62 -13.82 15.39
C ASP A 187 -1.43 -12.71 16.45
N GLU A 188 -0.18 -12.30 16.69
CA GLU A 188 0.19 -11.30 17.70
C GLU A 188 0.80 -10.04 17.09
N GLY A 189 0.65 -8.91 17.80
CA GLY A 189 1.22 -7.62 17.46
C GLY A 189 0.13 -6.62 17.11
N CYS A 190 0.30 -5.39 17.60
CA CYS A 190 -0.55 -4.27 17.23
C CYS A 190 -0.10 -3.66 15.89
N HIS A 191 -0.86 -2.68 15.41
CA HIS A 191 -0.45 -1.86 14.28
C HIS A 191 0.89 -1.17 14.58
N GLY A 192 1.84 -1.23 13.64
CA GLY A 192 3.16 -0.61 13.74
C GLY A 192 4.13 -1.23 14.73
N ALA A 193 3.88 -2.45 15.19
CA ALA A 193 4.77 -3.13 16.13
C ALA A 193 6.23 -3.20 15.63
N ASP A 194 6.45 -3.33 14.33
CA ASP A 194 7.75 -3.34 13.67
C ASP A 194 8.51 -2.00 13.74
N VAL A 195 7.84 -0.89 14.06
CA VAL A 195 8.49 0.43 14.24
C VAL A 195 9.23 0.53 15.57
N PHE A 196 8.75 -0.15 16.62
CA PHE A 196 9.29 -0.01 17.98
C PHE A 196 9.74 -1.32 18.63
N ASP A 197 9.42 -2.49 18.06
CA ASP A 197 9.96 -3.78 18.47
C ASP A 197 11.00 -4.28 17.45
N PRO A 198 12.30 -4.30 17.80
CA PRO A 198 13.37 -4.76 16.91
C PRO A 198 13.20 -6.20 16.41
N LYS A 199 12.54 -7.08 17.19
CA LYS A 199 12.26 -8.47 16.75
C LYS A 199 11.21 -8.49 15.65
N LYS A 200 10.16 -7.67 15.78
CA LYS A 200 9.13 -7.51 14.75
C LYS A 200 9.70 -6.83 13.50
N ALA A 201 10.59 -5.85 13.67
CA ALA A 201 11.34 -5.23 12.58
C ALA A 201 12.19 -6.26 11.81
N GLN A 202 12.91 -7.14 12.52
CA GLN A 202 13.69 -8.20 11.86
C GLN A 202 12.80 -9.15 11.05
N ILE A 203 11.63 -9.52 11.59
CA ILE A 203 10.65 -10.34 10.87
C ILE A 203 10.13 -9.62 9.62
N LEU A 204 9.95 -8.29 9.65
CA LEU A 204 9.64 -7.49 8.46
C LEU A 204 10.75 -7.60 7.41
N TYR A 205 12.01 -7.41 7.81
CA TYR A 205 13.14 -7.48 6.89
C TYR A 205 13.28 -8.86 6.26
N ASP A 206 13.10 -9.93 7.04
CA ASP A 206 13.20 -11.30 6.55
C ASP A 206 12.09 -11.62 5.53
N ASP A 207 10.87 -11.20 5.81
CA ASP A 207 9.74 -11.38 4.88
C ASP A 207 9.91 -10.61 3.58
N VAL A 208 10.32 -9.34 3.65
CA VAL A 208 10.60 -8.51 2.48
C VAL A 208 11.73 -9.12 1.66
N LYS A 209 12.80 -9.57 2.32
CA LYS A 209 13.92 -10.23 1.67
C LYS A 209 13.49 -11.53 0.98
N THR A 210 12.70 -12.37 1.66
CA THR A 210 12.16 -13.60 1.06
C THR A 210 11.24 -13.30 -0.10
N PHE A 211 10.43 -12.25 -0.05
CA PHE A 211 9.56 -11.90 -1.17
C PHE A 211 10.33 -11.39 -2.39
N ILE A 212 11.42 -10.64 -2.19
CA ILE A 212 12.22 -10.08 -3.28
C ILE A 212 13.16 -11.14 -3.90
N TRP A 213 13.69 -12.08 -3.11
CA TRP A 213 14.77 -12.97 -3.51
C TRP A 213 14.48 -14.48 -3.40
N GLY A 214 13.38 -14.88 -2.78
CA GLY A 214 12.98 -16.28 -2.60
C GLY A 214 12.13 -16.78 -3.76
#